data_AF-G2PE38-F1
#
_entry.id   AF-G2PE38-F1
#
_cell.length_a   1.000
_cell.length_b   1.000
_cell.length_c   1.000
_cell.angle_alpha   90.00
_cell.angle_beta   90.00
_cell.angle_gamma   90.00
#
_symmetry.space_group_name_H-M   'P 1'
#
loop_
_entity.id
_entity.type
_entity.pdbx_description
1 polymer ?
#
loop_
_entity_poly.entity_id
_entity_poly.type
_entity_poly.pdbx_seq_one_letter_code
_entity_poly.pdbx_strand_id
1 'polypeptide(L)'
;MTAQAQAAQPSLRTTVRDPRHDSRASLLWTLYFHAPLTRQELVRRTGLSATTVRTVIGKLIAEGVVTEGAVTKSLITQDAVTSGTVVKDAATKDAVANGIVTEGVVTEAESALVAVGRRAGARLRLVPEHRYVIGVEVADTRVRVGLFDLALTQRTGVVYPLRSEERDAKTVVGHILTGLDAVIEEAAIPQGHILGVGIGVSATGWNALPLERLLSTGTALPLHIDNGAEAMGRAEMWFGAGRGVQHAVVAVIGSGVSASVITHGAPYRGSTNSAGEWGHTTVQAGGRRCRCGARGCLEAYVGAEAVLERFRQARRGRAIPGVDKESTFAGLLAAADTSPAAQRVLEEAAVYLGAGIANLVNLFNPQRIILGGWAGLLFGARMLPRIRETVAAQALRRPYAQTTIGLCRLGPHAVTLGAATVPVGRFLTEDAHRPARRPATTPQRALTGPPPDRSPTTTPRRALMGTPPTRTPVP
;
A
#
# COMPACT_ATOMS: atom_id res chain seq x y z
N MET A 1 29.99 10.58 1.77
CA MET A 1 29.21 11.39 2.74
C MET A 1 27.91 10.66 3.04
N THR A 2 27.80 10.09 4.24
CA THR A 2 26.72 9.22 4.68
C THR A 2 25.51 10.05 5.14
N ALA A 3 24.54 10.26 4.24
CA ALA A 3 23.24 10.83 4.60
C ALA A 3 22.38 9.75 5.25
N GLN A 4 22.14 9.85 6.56
CA GLN A 4 21.17 9.02 7.27
C GLN A 4 19.77 9.29 6.72
N ALA A 5 19.18 8.30 6.06
CA ALA A 5 17.79 8.34 5.62
C ALA A 5 16.87 8.34 6.86
N GLN A 6 16.38 9.51 7.25
CA GLN A 6 15.28 9.65 8.21
C GLN A 6 14.01 9.10 7.55
N ALA A 7 13.39 8.07 8.15
CA ALA A 7 12.04 7.69 7.76
C ALA A 7 11.11 8.88 8.06
N ALA A 8 10.42 9.38 7.04
CA ALA A 8 9.60 10.56 7.17
C ALA A 8 8.37 10.28 8.03
N GLN A 9 8.22 11.03 9.12
CA GLN A 9 6.99 11.08 9.89
C GLN A 9 5.89 11.69 9.01
N PRO A 10 4.70 11.07 8.89
CA PRO A 10 3.60 11.68 8.15
C PRO A 10 3.14 12.97 8.85
N SER A 11 3.34 14.12 8.22
CA SER A 11 2.94 15.42 8.78
C SER A 11 1.44 15.64 8.63
N LEU A 12 0.66 15.32 9.66
CA LEU A 12 -0.74 15.74 9.77
C LEU A 12 -0.80 17.15 10.38
N ARG A 13 -0.78 18.20 9.55
CA ARG A 13 -1.12 19.56 10.02
C ARG A 13 -2.63 19.67 10.18
N THR A 14 -3.13 19.77 11.42
CA THR A 14 -4.46 20.33 11.73
C THR A 14 -4.51 20.84 13.17
N THR A 15 -4.71 22.16 13.31
CA THR A 15 -5.28 22.97 14.43
C THR A 15 -4.99 22.57 15.88
N VAL A 16 -4.30 23.47 16.60
CA VAL A 16 -4.02 23.56 18.06
C VAL A 16 -4.45 22.31 18.86
N ARG A 17 -3.55 21.32 18.95
CA ARG A 17 -3.70 20.14 19.81
C ARG A 17 -3.07 20.39 21.18
N ASP A 18 -3.55 19.66 22.18
CA ASP A 18 -2.92 19.61 23.51
C ASP A 18 -1.44 19.18 23.35
N PRO A 19 -0.46 19.99 23.80
CA PRO A 19 0.96 19.68 23.66
C PRO A 19 1.38 18.29 24.20
N ARG A 20 0.61 17.73 25.16
CA ARG A 20 0.84 16.39 25.72
C ARG A 20 0.45 15.28 24.74
N HIS A 21 -0.62 15.49 23.99
CA HIS A 21 -1.13 14.55 22.98
C HIS A 21 -0.13 14.40 21.82
N ASP A 22 0.43 15.53 21.38
CA ASP A 22 1.48 15.56 20.35
C ASP A 22 2.78 14.89 20.84
N SER A 23 3.10 14.99 22.13
CA SER A 23 4.27 14.34 22.72
C SER A 23 4.14 12.82 22.75
N ARG A 24 2.97 12.28 23.15
CA ARG A 24 2.71 10.82 23.12
C ARG A 24 2.82 10.28 21.71
N ALA A 25 2.13 10.93 20.77
CA ALA A 25 2.12 10.49 19.38
C ALA A 25 3.54 10.51 18.78
N SER A 26 4.29 11.60 18.97
CA SER A 26 5.68 11.71 18.50
C SER A 26 6.58 10.59 19.04
N LEU A 27 6.45 10.26 20.32
CA LEU A 27 7.23 9.18 20.94
C LEU A 27 6.82 7.80 20.43
N LEU A 28 5.52 7.51 20.33
CA LEU A 28 5.02 6.24 19.83
C LEU A 28 5.40 6.01 18.37
N TRP A 29 5.21 6.99 17.50
CA TRP A 29 5.64 6.91 16.09
C TRP A 29 7.15 6.71 15.96
N THR A 30 7.93 7.42 16.79
CA THR A 30 9.39 7.28 16.78
C THR A 30 9.81 5.89 17.24
N LEU A 31 9.23 5.35 18.31
CA LEU A 31 9.49 3.99 18.74
C LEU A 31 9.03 2.97 17.69
N TYR A 32 7.87 3.17 17.05
CA TYR A 32 7.34 2.24 16.06
C TYR A 32 8.30 1.99 14.90
N PHE A 33 8.92 3.05 14.37
CA PHE A 33 9.80 2.93 13.19
C PHE A 33 11.29 2.82 13.51
N HIS A 34 11.71 3.18 14.72
CA HIS A 34 13.13 3.30 15.06
C HIS A 34 13.55 2.54 16.32
N ALA A 35 12.63 1.90 17.03
CA ALA A 35 12.98 1.00 18.12
C ALA A 35 13.93 -0.12 17.63
N PRO A 36 14.80 -0.64 18.52
CA PRO A 36 14.91 -0.29 19.95
C PRO A 36 15.71 1.02 20.19
N LEU A 37 15.21 1.89 21.08
CA LEU A 37 15.82 3.20 21.39
C LEU A 37 15.98 3.43 22.90
N THR A 38 17.02 4.14 23.30
CA THR A 38 17.17 4.72 24.64
C THR A 38 16.33 5.99 24.80
N ARG A 39 16.06 6.40 26.05
CA ARG A 39 15.41 7.69 26.33
C ARG A 39 16.18 8.88 25.74
N GLN A 40 17.52 8.83 25.74
CA GLN A 40 18.34 9.90 25.17
C GLN A 40 18.21 9.97 23.64
N GLU A 41 18.10 8.84 22.96
CA GLU A 41 17.85 8.80 21.52
C GLU A 41 16.46 9.33 21.18
N LEU A 42 15.45 9.05 22.01
CA LEU A 42 14.12 9.63 21.87
C LEU A 42 14.14 11.16 22.00
N VAL A 43 14.84 11.71 23.01
CA VAL A 43 15.04 13.16 23.14
C VAL A 43 15.65 13.74 21.86
N ARG A 44 16.74 13.14 21.35
CA ARG A 44 17.41 13.63 20.13
C ARG A 44 16.53 13.57 18.89
N ARG A 45 15.75 12.50 18.71
CA ARG A 45 14.91 12.28 17.52
C ARG A 45 13.62 13.10 17.54
N THR A 46 13.01 13.27 18.71
CA THR A 46 11.72 13.95 18.83
C THR A 46 11.84 15.44 19.13
N GLY A 47 13.00 15.90 19.62
CA GLY A 47 13.19 17.27 20.11
C GLY A 47 12.49 17.56 21.46
N LEU A 48 11.87 16.56 22.09
CA LEU A 48 11.19 16.72 23.37
C LEU A 48 12.18 16.81 24.53
N SER A 49 11.81 17.52 25.61
CA SER A 49 12.63 17.60 26.82
C SER A 49 12.81 16.22 27.48
N ALA A 50 13.94 16.00 28.15
CA ALA A 50 14.20 14.75 28.88
C ALA A 50 13.10 14.46 29.94
N THR A 51 12.57 15.49 30.59
CA THR A 51 11.46 15.39 31.56
C THR A 51 10.17 14.94 30.88
N THR A 52 9.85 15.49 29.71
CA THR A 52 8.69 15.06 28.91
C THR A 52 8.82 13.60 28.51
N VAL A 53 9.96 13.21 27.94
CA VAL A 53 10.23 11.81 27.53
C VAL A 53 10.09 10.86 28.72
N ARG A 54 10.73 11.17 29.85
CA ARG A 54 10.62 10.36 31.07
C ARG A 54 9.18 10.18 31.53
N THR A 55 8.41 11.27 31.56
CA THR A 55 7.03 11.27 32.06
C THR A 55 6.10 10.46 31.15
N VAL A 56 6.17 10.69 29.84
CA VAL A 56 5.29 10.01 28.87
C VAL A 56 5.67 8.54 28.73
N ILE A 57 6.97 8.20 28.64
CA ILE A 57 7.42 6.81 28.60
C ILE A 57 7.05 6.07 29.89
N GLY A 58 7.15 6.72 31.05
CA GLY A 58 6.73 6.12 32.32
C GLY A 58 5.25 5.71 32.29
N LYS A 59 4.37 6.56 31.75
CA LYS A 59 2.95 6.22 31.55
C LYS A 59 2.76 5.07 30.56
N LEU A 60 3.46 5.10 29.43
CA LEU A 60 3.37 4.05 28.41
C LEU A 60 3.86 2.69 28.92
N ILE A 61 4.84 2.66 29.83
CA ILE A 61 5.28 1.44 30.51
C ILE A 61 4.22 0.97 31.51
N ALA A 62 3.64 1.88 32.30
CA ALA A 62 2.56 1.54 33.23
C ALA A 62 1.29 1.02 32.52
N GLU A 63 1.00 1.52 31.31
CA GLU A 63 -0.06 1.01 30.43
C GLU A 63 0.29 -0.31 29.75
N GLY A 64 1.55 -0.77 29.81
CA GLY A 64 2.03 -1.97 29.12
C GLY A 64 2.20 -1.82 27.60
N VAL A 65 2.12 -0.59 27.06
CA VAL A 65 2.30 -0.29 25.63
C VAL A 65 3.77 -0.37 25.24
N VAL A 66 4.65 0.08 26.14
CA VAL A 66 6.10 0.13 25.94
C VAL A 66 6.77 -0.73 27.01
N THR A 67 7.81 -1.46 26.62
CA THR A 67 8.67 -2.17 27.57
C THR A 67 10.08 -1.60 27.55
N GLU A 68 10.75 -1.68 28.70
CA GLU A 68 12.13 -1.25 28.91
C GLU A 68 12.97 -2.47 29.32
N GLY A 69 14.01 -2.79 28.56
CA GLY A 69 14.85 -3.95 28.85
C GLY A 69 16.26 -3.87 28.28
N ALA A 70 17.14 -4.73 28.80
CA ALA A 70 18.45 -5.00 28.21
C ALA A 70 18.27 -5.80 26.90
N VAL A 71 19.23 -5.67 25.97
CA VAL A 71 19.24 -6.46 24.73
C VAL A 71 19.33 -7.95 25.08
N THR A 72 18.26 -8.71 24.89
CA THR A 72 18.27 -10.18 25.06
C THR A 72 18.54 -10.89 23.74
N LYS A 73 19.15 -12.09 23.85
CA LYS A 73 19.75 -13.00 22.83
C LYS A 73 19.12 -13.07 21.43
N SER A 74 17.85 -12.71 21.24
CA SER A 74 17.11 -12.90 19.98
C SER A 74 17.42 -11.88 18.87
N LEU A 75 18.08 -10.75 19.18
CA LEU A 75 18.32 -9.66 18.22
C LEU A 75 19.67 -9.73 17.48
N ILE A 76 20.50 -10.75 17.70
CA ILE A 76 21.88 -10.80 17.17
C ILE A 76 21.97 -11.47 15.78
N THR A 77 20.95 -12.19 15.32
CA THR A 77 21.10 -13.05 14.12
C THR A 77 20.92 -12.37 12.75
N GLN A 78 20.70 -11.06 12.64
CA GLN A 78 20.67 -10.40 11.32
C GLN A 78 21.50 -9.12 11.15
N ASP A 79 21.69 -8.29 12.18
CA ASP A 79 22.37 -6.99 12.00
C ASP A 79 23.83 -6.93 12.50
N ALA A 80 24.31 -7.93 13.24
CA ALA A 80 25.64 -7.90 13.85
C ALA A 80 26.80 -8.19 12.89
N VAL A 81 26.53 -8.73 11.69
CA VAL A 81 27.57 -9.07 10.70
C VAL A 81 28.08 -7.82 9.97
N THR A 82 27.35 -6.71 9.98
CA THR A 82 27.66 -5.51 9.17
C THR A 82 28.25 -4.31 9.91
N SER A 83 28.35 -4.34 11.23
CA SER A 83 28.95 -3.24 12.01
C SER A 83 30.15 -3.74 12.81
N GLY A 84 31.31 -3.73 12.14
CA GLY A 84 32.60 -4.19 12.67
C GLY A 84 32.94 -3.65 14.05
N THR A 85 32.52 -4.38 15.07
CA THR A 85 32.91 -4.12 16.46
C THR A 85 34.21 -4.88 16.68
N VAL A 86 35.29 -4.13 16.86
CA VAL A 86 36.66 -4.64 17.01
C VAL A 86 36.76 -5.53 18.24
N VAL A 87 36.80 -6.85 18.04
CA VAL A 87 37.32 -7.79 19.02
C VAL A 87 38.85 -7.69 18.96
N LYS A 88 39.47 -7.20 20.03
CA LYS A 88 40.91 -6.87 20.10
C LYS A 88 41.82 -8.08 20.30
N ASP A 89 41.29 -9.28 20.42
CA ASP A 89 42.08 -10.48 20.67
C ASP A 89 42.07 -11.43 19.45
N ALA A 90 43.26 -11.81 19.00
CA ALA A 90 43.46 -12.66 17.83
C ALA A 90 43.00 -14.10 18.08
N ALA A 91 43.08 -14.58 19.33
CA ALA A 91 42.68 -15.94 19.70
C ALA A 91 41.16 -16.17 19.59
N THR A 92 40.34 -15.13 19.85
CA THR A 92 38.87 -15.23 19.77
C THR A 92 38.35 -15.18 18.33
N LYS A 93 39.11 -14.58 17.39
CA LYS A 93 38.76 -14.56 15.97
C LYS A 93 38.82 -15.96 15.34
N ASP A 94 39.86 -16.73 15.66
CA ASP A 94 40.05 -18.07 15.09
C ASP A 94 39.06 -19.09 15.67
N ALA A 95 38.68 -18.96 16.95
CA ALA A 95 37.70 -19.84 17.57
C ALA A 95 36.27 -19.66 16.98
N VAL A 96 35.89 -18.41 16.68
CA VAL A 96 34.58 -18.09 16.07
C VAL A 96 34.55 -18.45 14.58
N ALA A 97 35.66 -18.26 13.86
CA ALA A 97 35.76 -18.65 12.45
C ALA A 97 35.72 -20.18 12.23
N ASN A 98 36.22 -20.95 13.20
CA ASN A 98 36.33 -22.41 13.11
C ASN A 98 35.24 -23.18 13.87
N GLY A 99 34.23 -22.49 14.43
CA GLY A 99 33.06 -23.14 15.04
C GLY A 99 33.35 -23.90 16.34
N ILE A 100 34.45 -23.60 17.04
CA ILE A 100 34.78 -24.22 18.33
C ILE A 100 34.34 -23.27 19.44
N VAL A 101 33.17 -23.51 20.02
CA VAL A 101 32.69 -22.80 21.21
C VAL A 101 32.76 -23.76 22.41
N THR A 102 33.73 -23.57 23.30
CA THR A 102 33.75 -24.21 24.63
C THR A 102 33.02 -23.35 25.66
N GLU A 103 32.29 -23.98 26.60
CA GLU A 103 31.40 -23.34 27.59
C GLU A 103 32.03 -22.16 28.37
N GLY A 104 33.34 -22.16 28.59
CA GLY A 104 34.03 -21.09 29.34
C GLY A 104 34.18 -19.74 28.60
N VAL A 105 34.18 -19.72 27.27
CA VAL A 105 34.28 -18.47 26.47
C VAL A 105 32.92 -17.77 26.37
N VAL A 106 31.84 -18.54 26.51
CA VAL A 106 30.47 -18.05 26.46
C VAL A 106 30.17 -17.16 27.67
N THR A 107 30.67 -17.52 28.86
CA THR A 107 30.35 -16.81 30.11
C THR A 107 31.06 -15.46 30.26
N GLU A 108 32.30 -15.32 29.78
CA GLU A 108 33.01 -14.04 29.76
C GLU A 108 32.46 -13.09 28.68
N ALA A 109 32.14 -13.61 27.49
CA ALA A 109 31.48 -12.84 26.45
C ALA A 109 30.08 -12.38 26.89
N GLU A 110 29.31 -13.24 27.57
CA GLU A 110 28.01 -12.90 28.15
C GLU A 110 28.12 -11.84 29.24
N SER A 111 29.11 -11.96 30.15
CA SER A 111 29.34 -10.96 31.20
C SER A 111 29.78 -9.60 30.62
N ALA A 112 30.62 -9.61 29.58
CA ALA A 112 31.02 -8.41 28.86
C ALA A 112 29.85 -7.78 28.08
N LEU A 113 28.99 -8.57 27.43
CA LEU A 113 27.78 -8.09 26.75
C LEU A 113 26.72 -7.56 27.72
N VAL A 114 26.57 -8.18 28.90
CA VAL A 114 25.70 -7.68 29.98
C VAL A 114 26.26 -6.39 30.57
N ALA A 115 27.58 -6.26 30.72
CA ALA A 115 28.23 -5.03 31.18
C ALA A 115 28.13 -3.90 30.13
N VAL A 116 28.31 -4.21 28.85
CA VAL A 116 28.09 -3.28 27.72
C VAL A 116 26.61 -2.89 27.63
N GLY A 117 25.68 -3.83 27.82
CA GLY A 117 24.24 -3.60 27.87
C GLY A 117 23.80 -2.74 29.05
N ARG A 118 24.44 -2.90 30.23
CA ARG A 118 24.24 -2.02 31.40
C ARG A 118 24.80 -0.61 31.16
N ARG A 119 25.89 -0.47 30.40
CA ARG A 119 26.48 0.84 30.01
C ARG A 119 25.74 1.53 28.86
N ALA A 120 25.04 0.78 28.00
CA ALA A 120 24.35 1.31 26.81
C ALA A 120 22.97 1.94 27.09
N GLY A 121 22.52 1.94 28.35
CA GLY A 121 21.18 2.41 28.73
C GLY A 121 20.08 1.42 28.35
N ALA A 122 19.01 1.37 29.15
CA ALA A 122 17.89 0.48 28.88
C ALA A 122 17.17 0.90 27.58
N ARG A 123 16.78 -0.10 26.78
CA ARG A 123 16.18 0.12 25.46
C ARG A 123 14.67 -0.09 25.50
N LEU A 124 13.99 0.83 24.82
CA LEU A 124 12.54 0.95 24.73
C LEU A 124 12.06 0.41 23.39
N ARG A 125 10.93 -0.30 23.43
CA ARG A 125 10.19 -0.80 22.27
C ARG A 125 8.70 -0.91 22.60
N LEU A 126 7.84 -0.86 21.58
CA LEU A 126 6.45 -1.26 21.77
C LEU A 126 6.37 -2.75 22.10
N VAL A 127 5.37 -3.13 22.89
CA VAL A 127 4.99 -4.52 23.13
C VAL A 127 4.05 -4.94 21.99
N PRO A 128 4.47 -5.83 21.06
CA PRO A 128 3.66 -6.19 19.90
C PRO A 128 2.27 -6.70 20.29
N GLU A 129 2.19 -7.55 21.31
CA GLU A 129 0.97 -8.24 21.74
C GLU A 129 0.04 -7.37 22.60
N HIS A 130 0.38 -6.10 22.84
CA HIS A 130 -0.44 -5.19 23.64
C HIS A 130 -1.83 -4.97 23.02
N ARG A 131 -1.88 -4.91 21.68
CA ARG A 131 -3.10 -4.74 20.88
C ARG A 131 -2.99 -5.50 19.56
N TYR A 132 -4.13 -5.75 18.96
CA TYR A 132 -4.26 -6.43 17.68
C TYR A 132 -5.04 -5.59 16.68
N VAL A 133 -4.86 -5.87 15.40
CA VAL A 133 -5.58 -5.25 14.29
C VAL A 133 -5.95 -6.29 13.27
N ILE A 134 -7.04 -6.06 12.55
CA ILE A 134 -7.42 -6.91 11.43
C ILE A 134 -7.25 -6.13 10.13
N GLY A 135 -6.58 -6.74 9.17
CA GLY A 135 -6.52 -6.27 7.79
C GLY A 135 -7.42 -7.13 6.91
N VAL A 136 -8.08 -6.50 5.94
CA VAL A 136 -8.92 -7.16 4.96
C VAL A 136 -8.53 -6.68 3.57
N GLU A 137 -8.35 -7.62 2.65
CA GLU A 137 -8.26 -7.37 1.20
C GLU A 137 -9.54 -7.86 0.54
N VAL A 138 -10.22 -6.97 -0.17
CA VAL A 138 -11.28 -7.33 -1.13
C VAL A 138 -10.68 -7.16 -2.53
N ALA A 139 -10.30 -8.28 -3.14
CA ALA A 139 -9.77 -8.32 -4.49
C ALA A 139 -10.82 -8.90 -5.46
N ASP A 140 -10.50 -8.94 -6.75
CA ASP A 140 -11.39 -9.47 -7.78
C ASP A 140 -11.41 -11.00 -7.86
N THR A 141 -10.43 -11.67 -7.22
CA THR A 141 -10.25 -13.13 -7.18
C THR A 141 -10.38 -13.72 -5.78
N ARG A 142 -10.46 -12.90 -4.73
CA ARG A 142 -10.51 -13.36 -3.33
C ARG A 142 -10.93 -12.28 -2.34
N VAL A 143 -11.41 -12.71 -1.18
CA VAL A 143 -11.39 -11.96 0.09
C VAL A 143 -10.33 -12.57 0.99
N ARG A 144 -9.43 -11.76 1.54
CA ARG A 144 -8.46 -12.20 2.55
C ARG A 144 -8.65 -11.41 3.82
N VAL A 145 -8.65 -12.11 4.96
CA VAL A 145 -8.72 -11.51 6.30
C VAL A 145 -7.51 -11.98 7.08
N GLY A 146 -6.79 -11.06 7.72
CA GLY A 146 -5.62 -11.39 8.53
C GLY A 146 -5.63 -10.61 9.84
N LEU A 147 -5.31 -11.30 10.94
CA LEU A 147 -5.13 -10.70 12.24
C LEU A 147 -3.64 -10.49 12.51
N PHE A 148 -3.28 -9.31 12.97
CA PHE A 148 -1.90 -8.89 13.21
C PHE A 148 -1.75 -8.31 14.62
N ASP A 149 -0.55 -8.43 15.17
CA ASP A 149 -0.14 -7.68 16.37
C ASP A 149 0.24 -6.23 16.03
N LEU A 150 0.65 -5.42 17.02
CA LEU A 150 1.08 -4.02 16.79
C LEU A 150 2.32 -3.92 15.91
N ALA A 151 3.22 -4.90 15.93
CA ALA A 151 4.37 -4.94 15.02
C ALA A 151 3.97 -5.33 13.58
N LEU A 152 2.68 -5.55 13.35
CA LEU A 152 2.10 -6.04 12.11
C LEU A 152 2.65 -7.41 11.69
N THR A 153 3.01 -8.24 12.67
CA THR A 153 3.25 -9.67 12.44
C THR A 153 1.91 -10.38 12.35
N GLN A 154 1.67 -11.11 11.24
CA GLN A 154 0.43 -11.86 11.08
C GLN A 154 0.40 -13.04 12.06
N ARG A 155 -0.69 -13.17 12.80
CA ARG A 155 -0.91 -14.26 13.78
C ARG A 155 -1.73 -15.40 13.19
N THR A 156 -2.82 -15.05 12.50
CA THR A 156 -3.65 -15.97 11.71
C THR A 156 -4.25 -15.21 10.52
N GLY A 157 -4.72 -15.92 9.51
CA GLY A 157 -5.52 -15.36 8.43
C GLY A 157 -6.22 -16.42 7.61
N VAL A 158 -7.29 -16.01 6.95
CA VAL A 158 -8.13 -16.83 6.09
C VAL A 158 -8.27 -16.20 4.70
N VAL A 159 -8.50 -17.03 3.69
CA VAL A 159 -8.69 -16.60 2.30
C VAL A 159 -9.91 -17.31 1.72
N TYR A 160 -10.84 -16.53 1.20
CA TYR A 160 -12.02 -17.00 0.47
C TYR A 160 -11.83 -16.67 -1.01
N PRO A 161 -11.63 -17.67 -1.90
CA PRO A 161 -11.63 -17.45 -3.33
C PRO A 161 -12.95 -16.83 -3.80
N LEU A 162 -12.90 -15.95 -4.80
CA LEU A 162 -14.08 -15.39 -5.45
C LEU A 162 -14.06 -15.79 -6.93
N ARG A 163 -15.11 -16.51 -7.36
CA ARG A 163 -15.39 -16.69 -8.79
C ARG A 163 -16.11 -15.48 -9.36
N SER A 164 -16.19 -15.42 -10.68
CA SER A 164 -16.76 -14.25 -11.37
C SER A 164 -18.23 -13.99 -11.01
N GLU A 165 -18.96 -15.06 -10.70
CA GLU A 165 -20.38 -15.10 -10.34
C GLU A 165 -20.62 -14.76 -8.86
N GLU A 166 -19.59 -14.82 -8.01
CA GLU A 166 -19.65 -14.69 -6.54
C GLU A 166 -19.23 -13.29 -6.06
N ARG A 167 -19.10 -12.31 -6.98
CA ARG A 167 -18.65 -10.94 -6.69
C ARG A 167 -19.77 -9.98 -6.26
N ASP A 168 -20.95 -10.52 -5.96
CA ASP A 168 -22.02 -9.71 -5.43
C ASP A 168 -21.68 -9.22 -4.01
N ALA A 169 -22.23 -8.06 -3.64
CA ALA A 169 -21.90 -7.41 -2.37
C ALA A 169 -22.26 -8.28 -1.15
N LYS A 170 -23.32 -9.10 -1.23
CA LYS A 170 -23.75 -9.94 -0.11
C LYS A 170 -22.75 -11.06 0.16
N THR A 171 -22.28 -11.73 -0.88
CA THR A 171 -21.26 -12.78 -0.75
C THR A 171 -19.96 -12.22 -0.19
N VAL A 172 -19.48 -11.09 -0.70
CA VAL A 172 -18.25 -10.46 -0.19
C VAL A 172 -18.40 -10.00 1.27
N VAL A 173 -19.52 -9.35 1.63
CA VAL A 173 -19.80 -8.98 3.02
C VAL A 173 -19.83 -10.21 3.93
N GLY A 174 -20.46 -11.30 3.47
CA GLY A 174 -20.47 -12.58 4.20
C GLY A 174 -19.06 -13.12 4.44
N HIS A 175 -18.21 -13.21 3.40
CA HIS A 175 -16.83 -13.65 3.55
C HIS A 175 -16.00 -12.76 4.48
N ILE A 176 -16.22 -11.44 4.45
CA ILE A 176 -15.54 -10.54 5.39
C ILE A 176 -15.96 -10.89 6.82
N LEU A 177 -17.26 -10.91 7.12
CA LEU A 177 -17.77 -11.15 8.47
C LEU A 177 -17.36 -12.53 9.01
N THR A 178 -17.57 -13.60 8.23
CA THR A 178 -17.13 -14.95 8.61
C THR A 178 -15.62 -15.01 8.81
N GLY A 179 -14.86 -14.28 7.99
CA GLY A 179 -13.41 -14.20 8.16
C GLY A 179 -12.99 -13.44 9.40
N LEU A 180 -13.71 -12.39 9.81
CA LEU A 180 -13.47 -11.69 11.08
C LEU A 180 -13.69 -12.64 12.26
N ASP A 181 -14.82 -13.35 12.28
CA ASP A 181 -15.13 -14.30 13.35
C ASP A 181 -14.06 -15.39 13.45
N ALA A 182 -13.69 -15.99 12.31
CA ALA A 182 -12.68 -17.05 12.25
C ALA A 182 -11.32 -16.62 12.82
N VAL A 183 -10.79 -15.46 12.43
CA VAL A 183 -9.47 -15.01 12.91
C VAL A 183 -9.49 -14.60 14.38
N ILE A 184 -10.64 -14.12 14.90
CA ILE A 184 -10.80 -13.72 16.29
C ILE A 184 -10.89 -14.96 17.19
N GLU A 185 -11.72 -15.94 16.80
CA GLU A 185 -11.90 -17.20 17.52
C GLU A 185 -10.59 -17.99 17.57
N GLU A 186 -9.92 -18.18 16.43
CA GLU A 186 -8.67 -18.96 16.36
C GLU A 186 -7.55 -18.35 17.20
N ALA A 187 -7.41 -17.02 17.19
CA ALA A 187 -6.36 -16.34 17.93
C ALA A 187 -6.65 -16.22 19.43
N ALA A 188 -7.87 -16.56 19.88
CA ALA A 188 -8.32 -16.48 21.27
C ALA A 188 -8.04 -15.10 21.91
N ILE A 189 -8.22 -14.02 21.15
CA ILE A 189 -7.89 -12.66 21.60
C ILE A 189 -8.96 -12.13 22.57
N PRO A 190 -8.58 -11.61 23.75
CA PRO A 190 -9.54 -11.01 24.67
C PRO A 190 -10.34 -9.88 24.02
N GLN A 191 -11.64 -9.83 24.33
CA GLN A 191 -12.53 -8.79 23.85
C GLN A 191 -11.99 -7.40 24.26
N GLY A 192 -11.96 -6.46 23.30
CA GLY A 192 -11.43 -5.09 23.52
C GLY A 192 -9.94 -4.91 23.26
N HIS A 193 -9.19 -5.97 22.89
CA HIS A 193 -7.78 -5.85 22.50
C HIS A 193 -7.57 -5.58 21.00
N ILE A 194 -8.61 -5.70 20.18
CA ILE A 194 -8.59 -5.40 18.74
C ILE A 194 -8.93 -3.92 18.53
N LEU A 195 -8.01 -3.18 17.94
CA LEU A 195 -8.17 -1.73 17.71
C LEU A 195 -9.18 -1.40 16.60
N GLY A 196 -9.35 -2.31 15.64
CA GLY A 196 -10.26 -2.15 14.52
C GLY A 196 -9.88 -2.99 13.31
N VAL A 197 -10.65 -2.80 12.24
CA VAL A 197 -10.54 -3.50 10.96
C VAL A 197 -10.22 -2.49 9.86
N GLY A 198 -9.06 -2.64 9.22
CA GLY A 198 -8.75 -1.94 7.97
C GLY A 198 -9.17 -2.79 6.78
N ILE A 199 -9.84 -2.19 5.79
CA ILE A 199 -10.37 -2.88 4.61
C ILE A 199 -9.88 -2.17 3.35
N GLY A 200 -9.02 -2.83 2.57
CA GLY A 200 -8.57 -2.38 1.26
C GLY A 200 -9.43 -2.99 0.15
N VAL A 201 -10.15 -2.17 -0.61
CA VAL A 201 -11.05 -2.61 -1.69
C VAL A 201 -10.43 -2.34 -3.06
N SER A 202 -10.32 -3.38 -3.89
CA SER A 202 -9.74 -3.30 -5.23
C SER A 202 -10.74 -3.75 -6.30
N ALA A 203 -10.97 -2.89 -7.30
CA ALA A 203 -11.54 -3.24 -8.61
C ALA A 203 -12.82 -4.13 -8.59
N THR A 204 -13.77 -3.86 -7.70
CA THR A 204 -15.02 -4.66 -7.56
C THR A 204 -16.11 -4.30 -8.57
N GLY A 205 -15.98 -3.16 -9.27
CA GLY A 205 -17.02 -2.66 -10.18
C GLY A 205 -18.29 -2.15 -9.49
N TRP A 206 -18.27 -2.03 -8.16
CA TRP A 206 -19.39 -1.53 -7.38
C TRP A 206 -19.59 -0.03 -7.57
N ASN A 207 -20.84 0.40 -7.64
CA ASN A 207 -21.21 1.81 -7.68
C ASN A 207 -21.91 2.20 -6.38
N ALA A 208 -21.31 3.13 -5.64
CA ALA A 208 -21.85 3.70 -4.39
C ALA A 208 -22.34 2.66 -3.36
N LEU A 209 -21.67 1.51 -3.24
CA LEU A 209 -22.01 0.50 -2.24
C LEU A 209 -21.72 1.03 -0.83
N PRO A 210 -22.71 1.06 0.08
CA PRO A 210 -22.51 1.49 1.46
C PRO A 210 -21.87 0.38 2.30
N LEU A 211 -20.66 -0.05 1.93
CA LEU A 211 -19.99 -1.23 2.50
C LEU A 211 -19.84 -1.14 4.03
N GLU A 212 -19.50 0.03 4.57
CA GLU A 212 -19.41 0.24 6.03
C GLU A 212 -20.73 -0.09 6.71
N ARG A 213 -21.85 0.44 6.20
CA ARG A 213 -23.18 0.19 6.77
C ARG A 213 -23.56 -1.29 6.72
N LEU A 214 -23.20 -1.99 5.64
CA LEU A 214 -23.48 -3.41 5.49
C LEU A 214 -22.65 -4.28 6.44
N LEU A 215 -21.43 -3.86 6.77
CA LEU A 215 -20.56 -4.58 7.70
C LEU A 215 -20.88 -4.27 9.16
N SER A 216 -21.26 -3.04 9.48
CA SER A 216 -21.58 -2.60 10.85
C SER A 216 -22.77 -3.35 11.48
N THR A 217 -23.57 -4.08 10.70
CA THR A 217 -24.61 -4.97 11.25
C THR A 217 -24.06 -6.29 11.77
N GLY A 218 -22.88 -6.71 11.30
CA GLY A 218 -22.25 -7.98 11.66
C GLY A 218 -21.02 -7.84 12.57
N THR A 219 -20.54 -6.62 12.83
CA THR A 219 -19.43 -6.40 13.77
C THR A 219 -19.53 -5.04 14.46
N ALA A 220 -19.11 -5.00 15.73
CA ALA A 220 -18.98 -3.75 16.51
C ALA A 220 -17.58 -3.13 16.41
N LEU A 221 -16.64 -3.78 15.72
CA LEU A 221 -15.27 -3.28 15.58
C LEU A 221 -15.24 -2.00 14.72
N PRO A 222 -14.39 -1.01 15.06
CA PRO A 222 -14.19 0.16 14.21
C PRO A 222 -13.73 -0.24 12.80
N LEU A 223 -14.45 0.22 11.77
CA LEU A 223 -14.15 -0.09 10.37
C LEU A 223 -13.44 1.08 9.69
N HIS A 224 -12.43 0.76 8.88
CA HIS A 224 -11.66 1.73 8.10
C HIS A 224 -11.53 1.23 6.66
N ILE A 225 -12.34 1.78 5.77
CA ILE A 225 -12.37 1.38 4.36
C ILE A 225 -11.47 2.32 3.55
N ASP A 226 -10.62 1.73 2.71
CA ASP A 226 -9.73 2.45 1.82
C ASP A 226 -9.61 1.75 0.46
N ASN A 227 -9.02 2.44 -0.51
CA ASN A 227 -8.66 1.83 -1.79
C ASN A 227 -7.53 0.82 -1.58
N GLY A 228 -7.64 -0.38 -2.17
CA GLY A 228 -6.62 -1.42 -2.05
C GLY A 228 -5.26 -1.01 -2.62
N ALA A 229 -5.21 -0.16 -3.65
CA ALA A 229 -3.96 0.41 -4.16
C ALA A 229 -3.32 1.36 -3.14
N GLU A 230 -4.12 2.13 -2.40
CA GLU A 230 -3.63 3.01 -1.33
C GLU A 230 -3.15 2.22 -0.12
N ALA A 231 -3.86 1.16 0.24
CA ALA A 231 -3.41 0.22 1.26
C ALA A 231 -2.06 -0.41 0.87
N MET A 232 -1.94 -0.95 -0.35
CA MET A 232 -0.67 -1.49 -0.85
C MET A 232 0.43 -0.43 -0.88
N GLY A 233 0.13 0.77 -1.36
CA GLY A 233 1.08 1.88 -1.40
C GLY A 233 1.64 2.21 -0.03
N ARG A 234 0.77 2.31 0.97
CA ARG A 234 1.14 2.52 2.37
C ARG A 234 2.00 1.37 2.91
N ALA A 235 1.63 0.12 2.63
CA ALA A 235 2.40 -1.04 3.04
C ALA A 235 3.83 -0.99 2.46
N GLU A 236 3.97 -0.71 1.17
CA GLU A 236 5.27 -0.62 0.50
C GLU A 236 6.14 0.53 1.03
N MET A 237 5.51 1.66 1.40
CA MET A 237 6.21 2.77 2.06
C MET A 237 6.71 2.40 3.45
N TRP A 238 5.93 1.62 4.21
CA TRP A 238 6.28 1.24 5.58
C TRP A 238 7.26 0.07 5.64
N PHE A 239 7.07 -0.94 4.80
CA PHE A 239 7.75 -2.25 4.94
C PHE A 239 8.47 -2.71 3.67
N GLY A 240 8.16 -2.12 2.51
CA GLY A 240 8.61 -2.62 1.22
C GLY A 240 9.63 -1.74 0.50
N ALA A 241 9.51 -1.72 -0.83
CA ALA A 241 10.38 -1.02 -1.75
C ALA A 241 10.28 0.52 -1.65
N GLY A 242 9.27 1.06 -0.95
CA GLY A 242 9.08 2.49 -0.73
C GLY A 242 9.79 3.03 0.51
N ARG A 243 10.37 2.16 1.35
CA ARG A 243 11.02 2.60 2.61
C ARG A 243 12.13 3.62 2.38
N GLY A 244 12.11 4.68 3.19
CA GLY A 244 13.15 5.70 3.24
C GLY A 244 13.06 6.79 2.16
N VAL A 245 12.00 6.80 1.35
CA VAL A 245 11.72 7.91 0.42
C VAL A 245 10.44 8.64 0.80
N GLN A 246 10.30 9.88 0.34
CA GLN A 246 9.13 10.72 0.62
C GLN A 246 8.21 10.87 -0.60
N HIS A 247 8.77 10.73 -1.80
CA HIS A 247 8.05 10.86 -3.05
C HIS A 247 8.19 9.57 -3.85
N ALA A 248 7.07 8.85 -4.01
CA ALA A 248 7.04 7.57 -4.71
C ALA A 248 5.69 7.39 -5.41
N VAL A 249 5.63 6.51 -6.41
CA VAL A 249 4.36 6.02 -6.95
C VAL A 249 4.36 4.51 -6.91
N VAL A 250 3.35 3.93 -6.29
CA VAL A 250 3.11 2.48 -6.29
C VAL A 250 2.08 2.19 -7.37
N ALA A 251 2.54 1.69 -8.51
CA ALA A 251 1.74 1.34 -9.68
C ALA A 251 1.24 -0.10 -9.54
N VAL A 252 -0.05 -0.29 -9.32
CA VAL A 252 -0.67 -1.59 -9.03
C VAL A 252 -1.37 -2.11 -10.28
N ILE A 253 -0.91 -3.26 -10.78
CA ILE A 253 -1.49 -3.93 -11.94
C ILE A 253 -1.98 -5.32 -11.52
N GLY A 254 -3.28 -5.53 -11.67
CA GLY A 254 -3.93 -6.84 -11.60
C GLY A 254 -4.86 -6.98 -12.79
N SER A 255 -6.11 -7.38 -12.55
CA SER A 255 -7.16 -7.27 -13.57
C SER A 255 -7.34 -5.84 -14.05
N GLY A 256 -7.10 -4.86 -13.17
CA GLY A 256 -7.06 -3.43 -13.49
C GLY A 256 -5.76 -2.73 -13.15
N VAL A 257 -5.77 -1.41 -13.34
CA VAL A 257 -4.60 -0.55 -13.21
C VAL A 257 -4.92 0.64 -12.31
N SER A 258 -4.16 0.76 -11.23
CA SER A 258 -4.32 1.85 -10.26
C SER A 258 -2.94 2.34 -9.81
N ALA A 259 -2.89 3.51 -9.18
CA ALA A 259 -1.66 4.01 -8.58
C ALA A 259 -1.93 4.67 -7.23
N SER A 260 -1.06 4.41 -6.26
CA SER A 260 -0.95 5.23 -5.04
C SER A 260 0.21 6.20 -5.21
N VAL A 261 -0.09 7.49 -5.23
CA VAL A 261 0.91 8.55 -5.33
C VAL A 261 1.27 9.00 -3.92
N ILE A 262 2.54 8.93 -3.56
CA ILE A 262 3.05 9.31 -2.25
C ILE A 262 3.79 10.64 -2.37
N THR A 263 3.41 11.59 -1.52
CA THR A 263 4.09 12.89 -1.39
C THR A 263 4.35 13.17 0.08
N HIS A 264 5.56 13.62 0.43
CA HIS A 264 5.95 13.87 1.82
C HIS A 264 5.72 12.65 2.75
N GLY A 265 5.92 11.44 2.22
CA GLY A 265 5.74 10.18 2.95
C GLY A 265 4.29 9.75 3.17
N ALA A 266 3.31 10.49 2.66
CA ALA A 266 1.89 10.17 2.80
C ALA A 266 1.18 10.04 1.43
N PRO A 267 0.14 9.19 1.33
CA PRO A 267 -0.70 9.13 0.13
C PRO A 267 -1.34 10.47 -0.22
N TYR A 268 -1.22 10.87 -1.48
CA TYR A 268 -1.92 11.99 -2.07
C TYR A 268 -3.31 11.54 -2.52
N ARG A 269 -4.34 12.02 -1.82
CA ARG A 269 -5.73 11.58 -1.98
C ARG A 269 -6.58 12.48 -2.89
N GLY A 270 -6.11 13.66 -3.24
CA GLY A 270 -6.92 14.68 -3.94
C GLY A 270 -8.06 15.23 -3.07
N SER A 271 -9.04 15.89 -3.69
CA SER A 271 -10.11 16.61 -2.99
C SER A 271 -11.21 15.69 -2.42
N THR A 272 -11.45 14.55 -3.06
CA THR A 272 -12.55 13.62 -2.70
C THR A 272 -12.06 12.20 -2.45
N ASN A 273 -10.76 12.02 -2.16
CA ASN A 273 -10.14 10.70 -2.01
C ASN A 273 -10.19 9.83 -3.27
N SER A 274 -9.99 10.46 -4.43
CA SER A 274 -10.09 9.85 -5.77
C SER A 274 -8.89 10.16 -6.68
N ALA A 275 -7.81 10.72 -6.12
CA ALA A 275 -6.57 10.86 -6.89
C ALA A 275 -5.94 9.49 -7.18
N GLY A 276 -5.12 9.42 -8.24
CA GLY A 276 -4.39 8.19 -8.57
C GLY A 276 -5.07 7.26 -9.60
N GLU A 277 -6.12 7.73 -10.29
CA GLU A 277 -6.82 7.03 -11.38
C GLU A 277 -6.00 6.95 -12.69
N TRP A 278 -4.71 6.61 -12.56
CA TRP A 278 -3.72 6.54 -13.63
C TRP A 278 -4.09 5.54 -14.73
N GLY A 279 -4.72 4.43 -14.38
CA GLY A 279 -5.21 3.43 -15.34
C GLY A 279 -6.24 3.97 -16.33
N HIS A 280 -6.92 5.07 -15.99
CA HIS A 280 -7.95 5.68 -16.84
C HIS A 280 -7.45 6.89 -17.64
N THR A 281 -6.16 7.23 -17.54
CA THR A 281 -5.54 8.22 -18.43
C THR A 281 -5.50 7.73 -19.87
N THR A 282 -5.77 8.62 -20.82
CA THR A 282 -5.80 8.29 -22.24
C THR A 282 -4.38 8.24 -22.80
N VAL A 283 -3.91 7.04 -23.14
CA VAL A 283 -2.61 6.83 -23.82
C VAL A 283 -2.74 6.67 -25.33
N GLN A 284 -3.96 6.42 -25.83
CA GLN A 284 -4.24 6.29 -27.26
C GLN A 284 -5.61 6.90 -27.58
N ALA A 285 -5.63 8.13 -28.12
CA ALA A 285 -6.87 8.78 -28.54
C ALA A 285 -7.64 7.90 -29.55
N GLY A 286 -8.95 7.75 -29.34
CA GLY A 286 -9.81 6.89 -30.16
C GLY A 286 -9.55 5.38 -30.03
N GLY A 287 -8.69 4.97 -29.08
CA GLY A 287 -8.22 3.59 -28.97
C GLY A 287 -9.23 2.56 -28.45
N ARG A 288 -8.71 1.48 -27.87
CA ARG A 288 -9.48 0.36 -27.31
C ARG A 288 -10.48 0.84 -26.26
N ARG A 289 -11.65 0.22 -26.22
CA ARG A 289 -12.68 0.50 -25.21
C ARG A 289 -12.20 -0.03 -23.84
N CYS A 290 -12.29 0.82 -22.84
CA CYS A 290 -12.02 0.48 -21.45
C CYS A 290 -13.30 0.05 -20.74
N ARG A 291 -13.20 -0.71 -19.65
CA ARG A 291 -14.35 -1.09 -18.81
C ARG A 291 -15.07 0.11 -18.19
N CYS A 292 -14.36 1.23 -17.98
CA CYS A 292 -14.96 2.46 -17.48
C CYS A 292 -15.88 3.15 -18.50
N GLY A 293 -15.95 2.64 -19.74
CA GLY A 293 -16.77 3.16 -20.83
C GLY A 293 -16.01 4.05 -21.81
N ALA A 294 -14.92 4.68 -21.38
CA ALA A 294 -14.07 5.52 -22.22
C ALA A 294 -13.24 4.70 -23.24
N ARG A 295 -12.53 5.40 -24.13
CA ARG A 295 -11.64 4.81 -25.13
C ARG A 295 -10.22 5.32 -24.95
N GLY A 296 -9.25 4.42 -25.07
CA GLY A 296 -7.84 4.79 -25.04
C GLY A 296 -7.19 4.80 -23.66
N CYS A 297 -7.90 4.40 -22.60
CA CYS A 297 -7.34 4.30 -21.26
C CYS A 297 -6.15 3.34 -21.23
N LEU A 298 -5.12 3.66 -20.43
CA LEU A 298 -3.96 2.79 -20.20
C LEU A 298 -4.35 1.36 -19.81
N GLU A 299 -5.34 1.22 -18.93
CA GLU A 299 -5.86 -0.08 -18.48
C GLU A 299 -6.30 -0.99 -19.63
N ALA A 300 -6.85 -0.42 -20.71
CA ALA A 300 -7.30 -1.18 -21.88
C ALA A 300 -6.15 -1.81 -22.71
N TYR A 301 -4.90 -1.55 -22.32
CA TYR A 301 -3.70 -2.09 -22.95
C TYR A 301 -2.83 -2.91 -22.00
N VAL A 302 -2.77 -2.55 -20.71
CA VAL A 302 -1.83 -3.14 -19.74
C VAL A 302 -2.49 -3.88 -18.58
N GLY A 303 -3.79 -3.69 -18.35
CA GLY A 303 -4.53 -4.48 -17.36
C GLY A 303 -4.57 -5.95 -17.79
N ALA A 304 -4.46 -6.89 -16.84
CA ALA A 304 -4.29 -8.31 -17.17
C ALA A 304 -5.43 -8.86 -18.05
N GLU A 305 -6.68 -8.46 -17.78
CA GLU A 305 -7.83 -8.85 -18.60
C GLU A 305 -7.71 -8.35 -20.04
N ALA A 306 -7.26 -7.11 -20.22
CA ALA A 306 -7.10 -6.53 -21.55
C ALA A 306 -5.96 -7.20 -22.34
N VAL A 307 -4.86 -7.53 -21.66
CA VAL A 307 -3.72 -8.25 -22.24
C VAL A 307 -4.12 -9.67 -22.64
N LEU A 308 -4.82 -10.40 -21.76
CA LEU A 308 -5.32 -11.75 -22.04
C LEU A 308 -6.31 -11.74 -23.22
N GLU A 309 -7.23 -10.79 -23.27
CA GLU A 309 -8.18 -10.67 -24.38
C GLU A 309 -7.47 -10.32 -25.70
N ARG A 310 -6.46 -9.44 -25.69
CA ARG A 310 -5.61 -9.16 -26.87
C ARG A 310 -4.91 -10.42 -27.37
N PHE A 311 -4.40 -11.25 -26.47
CA PHE A 311 -3.77 -12.51 -26.85
C PHE A 311 -4.78 -13.52 -27.39
N ARG A 312 -5.98 -13.62 -26.78
CA ARG A 312 -7.07 -14.47 -27.27
C ARG A 312 -7.49 -14.07 -28.69
N GLN A 313 -7.60 -12.77 -28.96
CA GLN A 313 -7.87 -12.22 -30.30
C GLN A 313 -6.78 -12.63 -31.29
N ALA A 314 -5.50 -12.49 -30.92
CA ALA A 314 -4.37 -12.89 -31.75
C ALA A 314 -4.34 -14.40 -32.05
N ARG A 315 -4.92 -15.24 -31.17
CA ARG A 315 -5.08 -16.69 -31.36
C ARG A 315 -6.43 -17.10 -31.97
N ARG A 316 -7.17 -16.16 -32.57
CA ARG A 316 -8.49 -16.42 -33.17
C ARG A 316 -9.48 -17.10 -32.22
N GLY A 317 -9.48 -16.68 -30.95
CA GLY A 317 -10.40 -17.18 -29.94
C GLY A 317 -9.95 -18.42 -29.16
N ARG A 318 -8.82 -19.06 -29.52
CA ARG A 318 -8.33 -20.25 -28.81
C ARG A 318 -8.01 -19.94 -27.35
N ALA A 319 -8.45 -20.81 -26.46
CA ALA A 319 -8.24 -20.68 -25.02
C ALA A 319 -6.74 -20.73 -24.66
N ILE A 320 -6.41 -20.04 -23.57
CA ILE A 320 -5.10 -20.07 -22.92
C ILE A 320 -5.26 -21.00 -21.72
N PRO A 321 -4.41 -22.02 -21.54
CA PRO A 321 -4.48 -22.89 -20.37
C PRO A 321 -4.34 -22.09 -19.06
N GLY A 322 -5.21 -22.39 -18.10
CA GLY A 322 -5.25 -21.75 -16.79
C GLY A 322 -6.56 -22.05 -16.08
N VAL A 323 -6.54 -22.13 -14.75
CA VAL A 323 -7.74 -22.38 -13.92
C VAL A 323 -8.34 -21.09 -13.36
N ASP A 324 -7.53 -20.03 -13.34
CA ASP A 324 -7.89 -18.68 -12.89
C ASP A 324 -7.13 -17.63 -13.73
N LYS A 325 -7.37 -16.34 -13.44
CA LYS A 325 -6.73 -15.23 -14.17
C LYS A 325 -5.20 -15.20 -13.99
N GLU A 326 -4.71 -15.51 -12.80
CA GLU A 326 -3.27 -15.45 -12.48
C GLU A 326 -2.50 -16.53 -13.24
N SER A 327 -2.97 -17.78 -13.18
CA SER A 327 -2.40 -18.92 -13.91
C SER A 327 -2.52 -18.76 -15.43
N THR A 328 -3.62 -18.19 -15.93
CA THR A 328 -3.79 -17.88 -17.36
C THR A 328 -2.77 -16.82 -17.81
N PHE A 329 -2.54 -15.78 -17.02
CA PHE A 329 -1.56 -14.74 -17.33
C PHE A 329 -0.11 -15.28 -17.28
N ALA A 330 0.19 -16.12 -16.29
CA ALA A 330 1.46 -16.85 -16.23
C ALA A 330 1.67 -17.74 -17.48
N GLY A 331 0.61 -18.42 -17.95
CA GLY A 331 0.65 -19.20 -19.19
C GLY A 331 0.95 -18.37 -20.43
N LEU A 332 0.40 -17.14 -20.53
CA LEU A 332 0.77 -16.19 -21.58
C LEU A 332 2.26 -15.80 -21.50
N LEU A 333 2.78 -15.51 -20.32
CA LEU A 333 4.20 -15.16 -20.13
C LEU A 333 5.12 -16.31 -20.53
N ALA A 334 4.77 -17.55 -20.17
CA ALA A 334 5.53 -18.74 -20.57
C ALA A 334 5.50 -18.99 -22.08
N ALA A 335 4.38 -18.66 -22.74
CA ALA A 335 4.27 -18.77 -24.19
C ALA A 335 5.08 -17.71 -24.97
N ALA A 336 5.64 -16.69 -24.31
CA ALA A 336 6.39 -15.62 -24.96
C ALA A 336 7.58 -16.13 -25.77
N ASP A 337 8.22 -17.21 -25.33
CA ASP A 337 9.42 -17.78 -25.97
C ASP A 337 9.09 -18.66 -27.18
N THR A 338 7.84 -19.13 -27.31
CA THR A 338 7.42 -20.09 -28.35
C THR A 338 6.31 -19.56 -29.27
N SER A 339 5.69 -18.43 -28.92
CA SER A 339 4.58 -17.83 -29.65
C SER A 339 4.87 -16.38 -30.03
N PRO A 340 5.11 -16.09 -31.33
CA PRO A 340 5.29 -14.71 -31.80
C PRO A 340 4.09 -13.80 -31.48
N ALA A 341 2.89 -14.37 -31.39
CA ALA A 341 1.70 -13.63 -30.97
C ALA A 341 1.75 -13.23 -29.48
N ALA A 342 2.25 -14.12 -28.60
CA ALA A 342 2.41 -13.81 -27.18
C ALA A 342 3.47 -12.72 -27.00
N GLN A 343 4.62 -12.88 -27.66
CA GLN A 343 5.70 -11.89 -27.62
C GLN A 343 5.21 -10.51 -28.06
N ARG A 344 4.52 -10.39 -29.21
CA ARG A 344 3.98 -9.10 -29.68
C ARG A 344 3.04 -8.45 -28.66
N VAL A 345 2.10 -9.21 -28.09
CA VAL A 345 1.13 -8.67 -27.13
C VAL A 345 1.81 -8.14 -25.88
N LEU A 346 2.82 -8.86 -25.36
CA LEU A 346 3.60 -8.49 -24.19
C LEU A 346 4.51 -7.28 -24.46
N GLU A 347 5.17 -7.24 -25.63
CA GLU A 347 5.98 -6.09 -26.05
C GLU A 347 5.14 -4.82 -26.16
N GLU A 348 4.00 -4.88 -26.82
CA GLU A 348 3.06 -3.77 -26.89
C GLU A 348 2.58 -3.33 -25.49
N ALA A 349 2.29 -4.28 -24.59
CA ALA A 349 1.91 -3.97 -23.21
C ALA A 349 3.06 -3.27 -22.45
N ALA A 350 4.32 -3.67 -22.67
CA ALA A 350 5.48 -3.06 -22.05
C ALA A 350 5.68 -1.62 -22.55
N VAL A 351 5.44 -1.36 -23.84
CA VAL A 351 5.48 -0.02 -24.42
C VAL A 351 4.40 0.87 -23.82
N TYR A 352 3.14 0.43 -23.76
CA TYR A 352 2.07 1.21 -23.15
C TYR A 352 2.31 1.46 -21.66
N LEU A 353 2.80 0.45 -20.93
CA LEU A 353 3.13 0.59 -19.50
C LEU A 353 4.28 1.58 -19.30
N GLY A 354 5.34 1.48 -20.12
CA GLY A 354 6.45 2.42 -20.10
C GLY A 354 6.01 3.85 -20.38
N ALA A 355 5.11 4.07 -21.35
CA ALA A 355 4.52 5.38 -21.62
C ALA A 355 3.71 5.91 -20.43
N GLY A 356 2.88 5.05 -19.82
CA GLY A 356 2.13 5.39 -18.62
C GLY A 356 3.03 5.79 -17.46
N ILE A 357 4.14 5.06 -17.24
CA ILE A 357 5.12 5.37 -16.19
C ILE A 357 5.91 6.64 -16.51
N ALA A 358 6.28 6.88 -17.77
CA ALA A 358 6.93 8.12 -18.18
C ALA A 358 6.07 9.35 -17.84
N ASN A 359 4.74 9.26 -18.02
CA ASN A 359 3.83 10.31 -17.58
C ASN A 359 3.88 10.52 -16.06
N LEU A 360 3.93 9.45 -15.25
CA LEU A 360 4.09 9.58 -13.80
C LEU A 360 5.42 10.25 -13.41
N VAL A 361 6.51 9.92 -14.10
CA VAL A 361 7.81 10.57 -13.90
C VAL A 361 7.72 12.07 -14.21
N ASN A 362 7.15 12.42 -15.35
CA ASN A 362 7.02 13.81 -15.79
C ASN A 362 6.10 14.65 -14.89
N LEU A 363 5.02 14.05 -14.37
CA LEU A 363 4.02 14.76 -13.56
C LEU A 363 4.41 14.88 -12.09
N PHE A 364 5.03 13.85 -11.51
CA PHE A 364 5.25 13.77 -10.06
C PHE A 364 6.71 13.84 -9.64
N ASN A 365 7.66 13.69 -10.58
CA ASN A 365 9.10 13.61 -10.29
C ASN A 365 9.44 12.74 -9.06
N PRO A 366 9.00 11.46 -9.01
CA PRO A 366 9.15 10.63 -7.84
C PRO A 366 10.57 10.10 -7.69
N GLN A 367 10.99 9.83 -6.46
CA GLN A 367 12.26 9.12 -6.19
C GLN A 367 12.16 7.64 -6.62
N ARG A 368 10.96 7.05 -6.50
CA ARG A 368 10.70 5.64 -6.84
C ARG A 368 9.37 5.46 -7.58
N ILE A 369 9.39 4.69 -8.66
CA ILE A 369 8.21 3.99 -9.20
C ILE A 369 8.32 2.54 -8.78
N ILE A 370 7.27 2.01 -8.14
CA ILE A 370 7.25 0.65 -7.61
C ILE A 370 6.09 -0.07 -8.28
N LEU A 371 6.41 -1.08 -9.09
CA LEU A 371 5.43 -1.87 -9.83
C LEU A 371 4.97 -3.06 -8.99
N GLY A 372 3.66 -3.12 -8.73
CA GLY A 372 3.03 -4.12 -7.89
C GLY A 372 1.72 -4.65 -8.48
N GLY A 373 0.94 -5.33 -7.64
CA GLY A 373 -0.21 -6.13 -8.05
C GLY A 373 0.23 -7.45 -8.68
N TRP A 374 -0.66 -8.44 -8.65
CA TRP A 374 -0.31 -9.81 -9.05
C TRP A 374 0.20 -9.87 -10.51
N ALA A 375 -0.44 -9.13 -11.42
CA ALA A 375 -0.04 -9.11 -12.82
C ALA A 375 1.21 -8.24 -13.02
N GLY A 376 1.33 -7.13 -12.30
CA GLY A 376 2.49 -6.24 -12.37
C GLY A 376 3.78 -6.90 -11.90
N LEU A 377 3.71 -7.74 -10.85
CA LEU A 377 4.84 -8.53 -10.38
C LEU A 377 5.26 -9.59 -11.40
N LEU A 378 4.32 -10.38 -11.92
CA LEU A 378 4.59 -11.41 -12.94
C LEU A 378 5.14 -10.80 -14.23
N PHE A 379 4.49 -9.75 -14.72
CA PHE A 379 4.88 -9.05 -15.94
C PHE A 379 6.23 -8.34 -15.77
N GLY A 380 6.40 -7.63 -14.66
CA GLY A 380 7.63 -6.89 -14.35
C GLY A 380 8.85 -7.79 -14.16
N ALA A 381 8.69 -8.98 -13.58
CA ALA A 381 9.79 -9.94 -13.44
C ALA A 381 10.47 -10.27 -14.78
N ARG A 382 9.71 -10.23 -15.89
CA ARG A 382 10.23 -10.48 -17.25
C ARG A 382 10.50 -9.19 -18.04
N MET A 383 9.59 -8.22 -17.98
CA MET A 383 9.55 -7.09 -18.91
C MET A 383 10.14 -5.80 -18.35
N LEU A 384 10.64 -5.78 -17.11
CA LEU A 384 11.17 -4.55 -16.49
C LEU A 384 12.27 -3.84 -17.30
N PRO A 385 13.25 -4.54 -17.93
CA PRO A 385 14.22 -3.88 -18.80
C PRO A 385 13.55 -3.12 -19.94
N ARG A 386 12.60 -3.75 -20.63
CA ARG A 386 11.87 -3.16 -21.76
C ARG A 386 10.99 -1.97 -21.33
N ILE A 387 10.35 -2.09 -20.17
CA ILE A 387 9.58 -1.00 -19.56
C ILE A 387 10.52 0.20 -19.30
N ARG A 388 11.68 -0.03 -18.67
CA ARG A 388 12.66 1.03 -18.37
C ARG A 388 13.19 1.71 -19.62
N GLU A 389 13.47 0.97 -20.69
CA GLU A 389 13.87 1.53 -22.00
C GLU A 389 12.82 2.49 -22.53
N THR A 390 11.54 2.08 -22.51
CA THR A 390 10.45 2.93 -22.97
C THR A 390 10.29 4.17 -22.10
N VAL A 391 10.40 4.04 -20.77
CA VAL A 391 10.34 5.20 -19.87
C VAL A 391 11.49 6.16 -20.15
N ALA A 392 12.72 5.67 -20.33
CA ALA A 392 13.89 6.49 -20.63
C ALA A 392 13.73 7.29 -21.94
N ALA A 393 13.07 6.69 -22.94
CA ALA A 393 12.84 7.33 -24.23
C ALA A 393 11.74 8.40 -24.20
N GLN A 394 10.80 8.34 -23.25
CA GLN A 394 9.59 9.18 -23.24
C GLN A 394 9.53 10.17 -22.06
N ALA A 395 10.24 9.90 -20.96
CA ALA A 395 10.33 10.81 -19.83
C ALA A 395 11.36 11.91 -20.09
N LEU A 396 11.18 13.07 -19.44
CA LEU A 396 12.19 14.11 -19.43
C LEU A 396 13.47 13.59 -18.78
N ARG A 397 14.62 13.85 -19.43
CA ARG A 397 15.94 13.31 -19.03
C ARG A 397 16.29 13.60 -17.57
N ARG A 398 16.01 14.81 -17.07
CA ARG A 398 16.36 15.22 -15.70
C ARG A 398 15.52 14.50 -14.63
N PRO A 399 14.17 14.53 -14.67
CA PRO A 399 13.34 13.72 -13.76
C PRO A 399 13.69 12.23 -13.81
N TYR A 400 13.83 11.65 -15.00
CA TYR A 400 14.12 10.22 -15.13
C TYR A 400 15.45 9.81 -14.48
N ALA A 401 16.50 10.63 -14.60
CA ALA A 401 17.80 10.36 -13.99
C ALA A 401 17.75 10.33 -12.44
N GLN A 402 16.69 10.86 -11.82
CA GLN A 402 16.50 10.88 -10.37
C GLN A 402 15.47 9.83 -9.88
N THR A 403 14.79 9.14 -10.80
CA THR A 403 13.78 8.15 -10.49
C THR A 403 14.33 6.73 -10.65
N THR A 404 14.14 5.90 -9.63
CA THR A 404 14.37 4.45 -9.74
C THR A 404 13.05 3.72 -10.01
N ILE A 405 13.07 2.69 -10.85
CA ILE A 405 11.89 1.88 -11.18
C ILE A 405 12.15 0.44 -10.75
N GLY A 406 11.36 -0.09 -9.82
CA GLY A 406 11.52 -1.44 -9.28
C GLY A 406 10.20 -2.15 -9.06
N LEU A 407 10.26 -3.38 -8.52
CA LEU A 407 9.08 -4.15 -8.16
C LEU A 407 8.74 -3.97 -6.68
N CYS A 408 7.46 -4.14 -6.34
CA CYS A 408 7.02 -4.32 -4.96
C CYS A 408 7.79 -5.46 -4.30
N ARG A 409 8.04 -5.32 -3.00
CA ARG A 409 8.75 -6.35 -2.20
C ARG A 409 7.80 -7.14 -1.32
N LEU A 410 6.63 -6.57 -1.04
CA LEU A 410 5.62 -7.24 -0.25
C LEU A 410 4.88 -8.23 -1.15
N GLY A 411 4.74 -9.45 -0.64
CA GLY A 411 4.06 -10.53 -1.34
C GLY A 411 2.54 -10.35 -1.37
N PRO A 412 1.78 -11.45 -1.46
CA PRO A 412 0.33 -11.39 -1.70
C PRO A 412 -0.46 -10.68 -0.58
N HIS A 413 0.10 -10.53 0.62
CA HIS A 413 -0.54 -9.90 1.78
C HIS A 413 -0.43 -8.37 1.83
N ALA A 414 0.20 -7.72 0.84
CA ALA A 414 0.50 -6.29 0.88
C ALA A 414 -0.72 -5.40 1.13
N VAL A 415 -1.88 -5.71 0.53
CA VAL A 415 -3.13 -4.96 0.74
C VAL A 415 -3.65 -5.16 2.16
N THR A 416 -3.73 -6.41 2.62
CA THR A 416 -4.18 -6.76 3.98
C THR A 416 -3.31 -6.09 5.05
N LEU A 417 -1.99 -6.18 4.89
CA LEU A 417 -1.01 -5.52 5.76
C LEU A 417 -1.18 -4.00 5.75
N GLY A 418 -1.29 -3.43 4.56
CA GLY A 418 -1.49 -1.99 4.37
C GLY A 418 -2.78 -1.47 5.00
N ALA A 419 -3.87 -2.22 4.87
CA ALA A 419 -5.14 -1.88 5.49
C ALA A 419 -5.03 -1.91 7.03
N ALA A 420 -4.35 -2.92 7.59
CA ALA A 420 -4.12 -3.05 9.03
C ALA A 420 -3.29 -1.89 9.62
N THR A 421 -2.47 -1.19 8.83
CA THR A 421 -1.73 -0.01 9.34
C THR A 421 -2.65 1.17 9.71
N VAL A 422 -3.87 1.25 9.17
CA VAL A 422 -4.79 2.37 9.43
C VAL A 422 -5.20 2.41 10.91
N PRO A 423 -5.79 1.34 11.50
CA PRO A 423 -6.09 1.33 12.93
C PRO A 423 -4.83 1.47 13.81
N VAL A 424 -3.68 0.91 13.39
CA VAL A 424 -2.39 1.15 14.10
C VAL A 424 -2.04 2.64 14.11
N GLY A 425 -2.08 3.31 12.98
CA GLY A 425 -1.76 4.73 12.88
C GLY A 425 -2.68 5.61 13.72
N ARG A 426 -3.95 5.24 13.85
CA ARG A 426 -4.88 5.89 14.78
C ARG A 426 -4.48 5.66 16.22
N PHE A 427 -4.17 4.42 16.63
CA PHE A 427 -3.69 4.13 17.97
C PHE A 427 -2.39 4.88 18.33
N LEU A 428 -1.46 5.01 17.39
CA LEU A 428 -0.21 5.75 17.60
C LEU A 428 -0.44 7.27 17.70
N THR A 429 -1.56 7.77 17.19
CA THR A 429 -1.84 9.22 17.10
C THR A 429 -2.89 9.68 18.10
N GLU A 430 -3.90 8.87 18.40
CA GLU A 430 -5.04 9.17 19.25
C GLU A 430 -4.76 8.64 20.68
N ASP A 431 -5.19 9.37 21.71
CA ASP A 431 -5.11 8.84 23.09
C ASP A 431 -6.17 7.74 23.25
N ALA A 432 -5.77 6.56 23.71
CA ALA A 432 -6.62 5.38 23.89
C ALA A 432 -7.84 5.59 24.82
N HIS A 433 -7.93 6.75 25.49
CA HIS A 433 -8.96 7.13 26.44
C HIS A 433 -10.08 8.00 25.86
N ARG A 434 -10.11 8.27 24.54
CA ARG A 434 -11.19 9.05 23.94
C ARG A 434 -12.28 8.11 23.39
N PRO A 435 -13.53 8.14 23.91
CA PRO A 435 -14.62 7.42 23.26
C PRO A 435 -14.79 7.96 21.83
N ALA A 436 -15.02 7.04 20.88
CA ALA A 436 -15.24 7.38 19.49
C ALA A 436 -16.31 8.47 19.39
N ARG A 437 -15.94 9.64 18.85
CA ARG A 437 -16.94 10.65 18.50
C ARG A 437 -17.84 10.03 17.43
N ARG A 438 -19.13 9.83 17.74
CA ARG A 438 -20.14 9.55 16.73
C ARG A 438 -19.99 10.60 15.62
N PRO A 439 -19.94 10.21 14.34
CA PRO A 439 -19.92 11.18 13.27
C PRO A 439 -21.12 12.10 13.43
N ALA A 440 -20.88 13.41 13.38
CA ALA A 440 -21.94 14.40 13.39
C ALA A 440 -22.85 14.08 12.21
N THR A 441 -24.09 13.67 12.50
CA THR A 441 -25.16 13.57 11.50
C THR A 441 -25.36 14.96 10.95
N THR A 442 -24.71 15.25 9.82
CA THR A 442 -25.07 16.40 9.00
C THR A 442 -26.40 16.01 8.35
N PRO A 443 -27.51 16.74 8.56
CA PRO A 443 -28.75 16.39 7.89
C PRO A 443 -28.53 16.56 6.38
N GLN A 444 -28.48 15.44 5.66
CA GLN A 444 -28.61 15.44 4.21
C GLN A 444 -29.99 16.00 3.91
N ARG A 445 -30.01 17.25 3.44
CA ARG A 445 -31.19 17.87 2.85
C ARG A 445 -31.60 16.99 1.67
N ALA A 446 -32.71 16.29 1.83
CA ALA A 446 -33.25 15.39 0.82
C ALA A 446 -33.48 16.18 -0.48
N LEU A 447 -32.71 15.87 -1.52
CA LEU A 447 -33.04 16.25 -2.89
C LEU A 447 -34.07 15.23 -3.39
N THR A 448 -35.33 15.38 -2.98
CA THR A 448 -36.46 14.72 -3.61
C THR A 448 -36.86 15.51 -4.84
N GLY A 449 -36.34 15.09 -5.99
CA GLY A 449 -36.82 15.50 -7.30
C GLY A 449 -36.42 14.42 -8.31
N PRO A 450 -37.33 13.95 -9.18
CA PRO A 450 -36.99 12.93 -10.17
C PRO A 450 -35.96 13.49 -11.17
N PRO A 451 -35.07 12.66 -11.72
CA PRO A 451 -34.10 13.11 -12.71
C PRO A 451 -34.82 13.59 -13.98
N PRO A 452 -34.36 14.66 -14.65
CA PRO A 452 -34.96 15.09 -15.90
C PRO A 452 -34.67 14.06 -17.00
N ASP A 453 -35.75 13.64 -17.64
CA ASP A 453 -35.75 12.81 -18.84
C ASP A 453 -34.92 13.46 -19.95
N ARG A 454 -33.96 12.71 -20.50
CA ARG A 454 -33.17 13.13 -21.67
C ARG A 454 -33.64 12.33 -22.87
N SER A 455 -34.76 12.74 -23.44
CA SER A 455 -35.12 12.48 -24.83
C SER A 455 -34.66 13.65 -25.72
N PRO A 456 -34.16 13.39 -26.95
CA PRO A 456 -33.61 14.43 -27.80
C PRO A 456 -34.75 15.13 -28.55
N THR A 457 -35.13 16.33 -28.11
CA THR A 457 -36.04 17.19 -28.87
C THR A 457 -35.25 18.03 -29.88
N THR A 458 -35.42 17.67 -31.14
CA THR A 458 -35.20 18.51 -32.31
C THR A 458 -36.16 19.69 -32.31
N THR A 459 -35.67 20.93 -32.46
CA THR A 459 -36.46 22.05 -33.01
C THR A 459 -35.52 23.10 -33.62
N PRO A 460 -35.93 23.77 -34.72
CA PRO A 460 -35.02 24.30 -35.73
C PRO A 460 -34.65 25.77 -35.50
N ARG A 461 -33.43 26.15 -35.91
CA ARG A 461 -33.02 27.54 -36.02
C ARG A 461 -33.71 28.19 -37.22
N ARG A 462 -34.57 29.17 -36.92
CA ARG A 462 -35.25 30.03 -37.89
C ARG A 462 -34.24 31.04 -38.47
N ALA A 463 -34.15 31.06 -39.80
CA ALA A 463 -33.30 31.96 -40.57
C ALA A 463 -33.82 33.41 -40.52
N LEU A 464 -32.90 34.36 -40.32
CA LEU A 464 -33.11 35.77 -40.62
C LEU A 464 -32.72 36.00 -42.08
N MET A 465 -33.69 36.48 -42.85
CA MET A 465 -33.56 36.87 -44.25
C MET A 465 -32.66 38.10 -44.39
N GLY A 466 -31.68 38.00 -45.28
CA GLY A 466 -30.94 39.12 -45.85
C GLY A 466 -30.59 38.77 -47.29
N THR A 467 -31.37 39.30 -48.23
CA THR A 467 -31.21 39.17 -49.68
C THR A 467 -30.01 39.99 -50.18
N PRO A 468 -29.17 39.44 -51.08
CA PRO A 468 -28.38 40.24 -52.01
C PRO A 468 -28.96 40.17 -53.43
N PRO A 469 -28.67 41.16 -54.30
CA PRO A 469 -29.30 41.28 -55.60
C PRO A 469 -28.62 40.40 -56.67
N THR A 470 -29.45 39.98 -57.61
CA THR A 470 -29.12 39.28 -58.85
C THR A 470 -28.31 40.14 -59.82
N ARG A 471 -27.32 39.55 -60.50
CA ARG A 471 -26.93 39.93 -61.86
C ARG A 471 -26.46 38.72 -62.65
N THR A 472 -26.86 38.75 -63.90
CA THR A 472 -26.92 37.73 -64.96
C THR A 472 -25.56 37.33 -65.56
N PRO A 473 -25.51 36.22 -66.34
CA PRO A 473 -24.31 35.68 -66.97
C PRO A 473 -24.19 36.00 -68.47
N VAL A 474 -22.99 36.17 -69.03
CA VAL A 474 -22.59 35.95 -70.46
C VAL A 474 -21.05 36.00 -70.56
N PRO A 475 -20.36 35.37 -71.54
CA PRO A 475 -20.69 34.18 -72.35
C PRO A 475 -19.90 32.92 -71.96
#